data_AF-A0A6P0XAX2-F1
#
_entry.id   AF-A0A6P0XAX2-F1
#
_cell.length_a   1.000
_cell.length_b   1.000
_cell.length_c   1.000
_cell.angle_alpha   90.00
_cell.angle_beta   90.00
_cell.angle_gamma   90.00
#
_symmetry.space_group_name_H-M   'P 1'
#
loop_
_entity.id
_entity.type
_entity.pdbx_description
1 polymer ?
#
loop_
_entity_poly.entity_id
_entity_poly.type
_entity_poly.pdbx_seq_one_letter_code
_entity_poly.pdbx_strand_id
1 'polypeptide(L)'
;MILWDILFSERFKPEDPAFDIRAMIEGYSQPEQMRKIKLKSITTMGSPILFLNIMLEVSSDKLKEFADSYQNEPLRWINIIHSSDLVAYPLRSSLNLNSSDNLFLRDEYISTDANLAEKTARAVNQVDAAMVLGGTDAHIGYWQCQQTGHLVTGNLLGSDTPTIQKVIARLNKVPGITNDAMQLSRRIFMDDMLAELKFKDGSGILRFCVNPLKIHHVYIFDSKNDCEFTGYVGWIHAEGLKQEIEQIKQNFC
;
A
#
# COMPACT_ATOMS: atom_id res chain seq x y z
N MET A 1 19.25 7.47 13.41
CA MET A 1 18.24 8.32 14.06
C MET A 1 17.08 8.41 13.09
N ILE A 2 15.93 7.82 13.44
CA ILE A 2 14.76 7.77 12.55
C ILE A 2 13.88 8.98 12.89
N LEU A 3 13.27 9.63 11.89
CA LEU A 3 12.42 10.81 12.06
C LEU A 3 11.35 10.61 13.15
N TRP A 4 10.85 9.37 13.29
CA TRP A 4 9.97 8.93 14.37
C TRP A 4 10.49 9.27 15.77
N ASP A 5 11.74 8.91 16.09
CA ASP A 5 12.36 9.19 17.38
C ASP A 5 12.43 10.70 17.61
N ILE A 6 12.88 11.42 16.58
CA ILE A 6 13.05 12.88 16.61
C ILE A 6 11.73 13.54 16.98
N LEU A 7 10.60 13.06 16.47
CA LEU A 7 9.30 13.68 16.72
C LEU A 7 8.70 13.30 18.08
N PHE A 8 8.84 12.05 18.53
CA PHE A 8 8.01 11.53 19.63
C PHE A 8 8.79 11.01 20.85
N SER A 9 10.12 10.90 20.81
CA SER A 9 10.88 10.37 21.95
C SER A 9 11.19 11.44 23.01
N GLU A 10 11.01 11.09 24.28
CA GLU A 10 11.33 11.96 25.43
C GLU A 10 12.81 11.91 25.84
N ARG A 11 13.62 11.05 25.20
CA ARG A 11 15.05 10.88 25.57
C ARG A 11 15.91 12.10 25.24
N PHE A 12 15.45 12.96 24.35
CA PHE A 12 16.21 14.09 23.85
C PHE A 12 16.12 15.25 24.84
N LYS A 13 17.26 15.92 25.07
CA LYS A 13 17.31 17.13 25.89
C LYS A 13 16.96 18.35 25.05
N PRO A 14 16.50 19.47 25.65
CA PRO A 14 16.12 20.68 24.91
C PRO A 14 17.20 21.24 23.98
N GLU A 15 18.48 20.96 24.24
CA GLU A 15 19.61 21.40 23.43
C GLU A 15 19.94 20.44 22.27
N ASP A 16 19.22 19.32 22.17
CA ASP A 16 19.41 18.35 21.09
C ASP A 16 18.80 18.89 19.77
N PRO A 17 19.47 18.71 18.62
CA PRO A 17 18.93 19.10 17.31
C PRO A 17 17.54 18.52 16.99
N ALA A 18 17.09 17.47 17.68
CA ALA A 18 15.72 16.99 17.60
C ALA A 18 14.69 18.09 17.93
N PHE A 19 15.00 18.99 18.88
CA PHE A 19 14.13 20.11 19.22
C PHE A 19 14.08 21.18 18.12
N ASP A 20 15.17 21.38 17.38
CA ASP A 20 15.17 22.27 16.20
C ASP A 20 14.22 21.74 15.13
N ILE A 21 14.23 20.42 14.87
CA ILE A 21 13.33 19.79 13.90
C ILE A 21 11.87 19.89 14.36
N ARG A 22 11.59 19.62 15.65
CA ARG A 22 10.24 19.81 16.23
C ARG A 22 9.78 21.25 16.10
N ALA A 23 10.67 22.21 16.34
CA ALA A 23 10.35 23.63 16.24
C ALA A 23 9.97 24.06 14.81
N MET A 24 10.35 23.32 13.78
CA MET A 24 9.92 23.57 12.40
C MET A 24 8.51 23.03 12.09
N ILE A 25 7.92 22.19 12.94
CA ILE A 25 6.61 21.58 12.70
C ILE A 25 5.55 22.32 13.54
N GLU A 26 4.40 22.61 12.93
CA GLU A 26 3.27 23.23 13.64
C GLU A 26 2.76 22.32 14.77
N GLY A 27 2.11 22.87 15.79
CA GLY A 27 1.60 22.10 16.95
C GLY A 27 2.64 21.66 17.98
N TYR A 28 3.95 21.69 17.68
CA TYR A 28 4.99 21.58 18.72
C TYR A 28 5.26 22.94 19.38
N SER A 29 5.20 22.95 20.71
CA SER A 29 5.30 24.14 21.57
C SER A 29 6.73 24.69 21.65
N GLN A 30 7.16 25.52 20.69
CA GLN A 30 8.35 26.38 20.81
C GLN A 30 8.26 27.69 19.97
N PRO A 31 8.91 28.79 20.40
CA PRO A 31 8.48 30.15 20.10
C PRO A 31 8.79 30.66 18.67
N GLU A 32 7.73 31.24 18.10
CA GLU A 32 7.47 32.22 17.03
C GLU A 32 8.51 32.72 15.99
N GLN A 33 9.78 32.28 15.96
CA GLN A 33 10.74 32.84 14.99
C GLN A 33 11.04 31.98 13.76
N MET A 34 10.51 30.75 13.67
CA MET A 34 10.72 29.89 12.51
C MET A 34 9.44 29.64 11.71
N ARG A 35 9.58 29.59 10.38
CA ARG A 35 8.51 29.16 9.47
C ARG A 35 8.07 27.74 9.84
N LYS A 36 6.85 27.62 10.33
CA LYS A 36 6.23 26.33 10.66
C LYS A 36 5.79 25.61 9.38
N ILE A 37 5.99 24.30 9.36
CA ILE A 37 5.58 23.38 8.30
C ILE A 37 4.37 22.58 8.79
N LYS A 38 3.36 22.44 7.93
CA LYS A 38 2.23 21.57 8.18
C LYS A 38 2.52 20.14 7.73
N LEU A 39 2.48 19.20 8.66
CA LEU A 39 2.51 17.77 8.41
C LEU A 39 1.16 17.32 7.84
N LYS A 40 1.10 17.05 6.54
CA LYS A 40 -0.14 16.63 5.87
C LYS A 40 -0.47 15.15 6.09
N SER A 41 0.55 14.29 6.03
CA SER A 41 0.42 12.84 6.13
C SER A 41 1.76 12.19 6.46
N ILE A 42 1.73 10.99 7.04
CA ILE A 42 2.92 10.17 7.33
C ILE A 42 2.91 8.94 6.41
N THR A 43 4.06 8.61 5.83
CA THR A 43 4.27 7.35 5.09
C THR A 43 5.49 6.66 5.64
N THR A 44 5.35 5.41 6.07
CA THR A 44 6.46 4.56 6.51
C THR A 44 6.62 3.38 5.57
N MET A 45 7.86 2.99 5.30
CA MET A 45 8.26 1.87 4.45
C MET A 45 9.42 1.16 5.14
N GLY A 46 9.32 -0.15 5.37
CA GLY A 46 10.40 -0.92 5.98
C GLY A 46 10.90 -0.40 7.33
N SER A 47 10.04 0.31 8.07
CA SER A 47 10.48 1.06 9.25
C SER A 47 10.38 0.18 10.50
N PRO A 48 11.48 0.01 11.27
CA PRO A 48 11.50 -0.84 12.47
C PRO A 48 10.84 -0.16 13.69
N ILE A 49 9.74 0.58 13.47
CA ILE A 49 9.10 1.43 14.48
C ILE A 49 8.66 0.61 15.69
N LEU A 50 8.13 -0.61 15.49
CA LEU A 50 7.76 -1.48 16.58
C LEU A 50 8.95 -1.80 17.50
N PHE A 51 10.10 -2.17 16.90
CA PHE A 51 11.31 -2.47 17.64
C PHE A 51 11.85 -1.24 18.38
N LEU A 52 11.83 -0.08 17.71
CA LEU A 52 12.26 1.18 18.32
C LEU A 52 11.35 1.62 19.47
N ASN A 53 10.03 1.48 19.31
CA ASN A 53 9.09 1.83 20.37
C ASN A 53 9.35 1.01 21.64
N ILE A 54 9.65 -0.28 21.48
CA ILE A 54 10.04 -1.16 22.60
C ILE A 54 11.39 -0.73 23.18
N MET A 55 12.41 -0.55 22.34
CA MET A 55 13.77 -0.25 22.78
C MET A 55 13.89 1.13 23.46
N LEU A 56 13.06 2.08 23.05
CA LEU A 56 13.12 3.48 23.49
C LEU A 56 11.94 3.87 24.39
N GLU A 57 11.10 2.91 24.78
CA GLU A 57 9.92 3.12 25.62
C GLU A 57 9.02 4.26 25.11
N VAL A 58 8.86 4.38 23.79
CA VAL A 58 8.01 5.41 23.18
C VAL A 58 6.55 5.03 23.40
N SER A 59 5.85 5.80 24.24
CA SER A 59 4.40 5.65 24.44
C SER A 59 3.62 6.14 23.22
N SER A 60 2.56 5.41 22.86
CA SER A 60 1.60 5.86 21.86
C SER A 60 0.73 7.03 22.32
N ASP A 61 0.73 7.36 23.61
CA ASP A 61 -0.03 8.49 24.17
C ASP A 61 0.46 9.83 23.62
N LYS A 62 1.78 10.03 23.48
CA LYS A 62 2.35 11.27 22.91
C LYS A 62 1.96 11.48 21.46
N LEU A 63 1.89 10.39 20.70
CA LEU A 63 1.42 10.42 19.32
C LEU A 63 -0.05 10.83 19.25
N LYS A 64 -0.88 10.29 20.15
CA LYS A 64 -2.31 10.63 20.25
C LYS A 64 -2.52 12.08 20.68
N GLU A 65 -1.83 12.51 21.74
CA GLU A 65 -1.83 13.91 22.20
C GLU A 65 -1.43 14.88 21.08
N PHE A 66 -0.37 14.55 20.34
CA PHE A 66 0.02 15.33 19.17
C PHE A 66 -1.09 15.34 18.12
N ALA A 67 -1.60 14.19 17.69
CA ALA A 67 -2.63 14.11 16.67
C ALA A 67 -3.90 14.89 17.05
N ASP A 68 -4.33 14.80 18.31
CA ASP A 68 -5.53 15.48 18.84
C ASP A 68 -5.36 17.00 18.92
N SER A 69 -4.15 17.48 19.26
CA SER A 69 -3.85 18.91 19.38
C SER A 69 -3.45 19.59 18.07
N TYR A 70 -3.03 18.80 17.08
CA TYR A 70 -2.38 19.31 15.88
C TYR A 70 -3.35 19.92 14.85
N GLN A 71 -4.47 19.25 14.56
CA GLN A 71 -5.43 19.71 13.54
C GLN A 71 -6.81 19.06 13.73
N ASN A 72 -7.87 19.66 13.17
CA ASN A 72 -9.24 19.14 13.31
C ASN A 72 -9.53 17.87 12.47
N GLU A 73 -8.71 17.59 11.46
CA GLU A 73 -8.86 16.39 10.61
C GLU A 73 -7.90 15.27 11.05
N PRO A 74 -8.32 13.99 10.99
CA PRO A 74 -7.43 12.90 11.36
C PRO A 74 -6.12 12.92 10.59
N LEU A 75 -4.99 12.89 11.30
CA LEU A 75 -3.67 12.79 10.66
C LEU A 75 -3.58 11.44 9.96
N ARG A 76 -3.38 11.48 8.64
CA ARG A 76 -3.31 10.27 7.83
C ARG A 76 -1.93 9.64 7.91
N TRP A 77 -1.89 8.35 8.17
CA TRP A 77 -0.67 7.57 8.18
C TRP A 77 -0.88 6.26 7.42
N ILE A 78 0.00 5.99 6.45
CA ILE A 78 0.12 4.69 5.83
C ILE A 78 1.45 4.03 6.19
N ASN A 79 1.39 2.77 6.62
CA ASN A 79 2.55 1.92 6.83
C ASN A 79 2.58 0.85 5.74
N ILE A 80 3.51 0.97 4.81
CA ILE A 80 3.66 0.06 3.68
C ILE A 80 4.61 -1.06 4.09
N ILE A 81 4.17 -2.30 3.96
CA ILE A 81 4.87 -3.51 4.40
C ILE A 81 5.16 -4.36 3.17
N HIS A 82 6.45 -4.54 2.86
CA HIS A 82 6.87 -5.47 1.81
C HIS A 82 7.00 -6.88 2.39
N SER A 83 6.48 -7.88 1.66
CA SER A 83 6.44 -9.28 2.14
C SER A 83 7.79 -9.90 2.48
N SER A 84 8.86 -9.44 1.82
CA SER A 84 10.24 -9.92 2.06
C SER A 84 11.02 -9.05 3.06
N ASP A 85 10.41 -8.00 3.61
CA ASP A 85 11.05 -7.11 4.57
C ASP A 85 10.83 -7.58 6.01
N LEU A 86 11.87 -8.12 6.62
CA LEU A 86 11.81 -8.74 7.93
C LEU A 86 11.68 -7.74 9.09
N VAL A 87 11.90 -6.45 8.84
CA VAL A 87 11.79 -5.42 9.88
C VAL A 87 10.51 -4.58 9.76
N ALA A 88 9.71 -4.82 8.72
CA ALA A 88 8.43 -4.17 8.51
C ALA A 88 7.31 -4.94 9.22
N TYR A 89 6.72 -4.33 10.24
CA TYR A 89 5.62 -4.92 11.01
C TYR A 89 4.37 -4.03 11.00
N PRO A 90 3.16 -4.62 11.16
CA PRO A 90 1.93 -3.86 11.32
C PRO A 90 2.00 -2.95 12.55
N LEU A 91 1.66 -1.67 12.36
CA LEU A 91 1.76 -0.66 13.40
C LEU A 91 0.43 -0.36 14.07
N ARG A 92 -0.70 -0.59 13.38
CA ARG A 92 -2.02 -0.24 13.93
C ARG A 92 -2.31 -0.98 15.23
N SER A 93 -2.05 -2.29 15.24
CA SER A 93 -2.29 -3.13 16.41
C SER A 93 -1.33 -2.86 17.56
N SER A 94 -0.10 -2.42 17.27
CA SER A 94 0.92 -2.19 18.30
C SER A 94 0.81 -0.81 18.97
N LEU A 95 0.26 0.18 18.26
CA LEU A 95 0.05 1.53 18.79
C LEU A 95 -1.25 1.67 19.61
N ASN A 96 -2.06 0.60 19.71
CA ASN A 96 -3.35 0.60 20.43
C ASN A 96 -4.25 1.77 20.02
N LEU A 97 -4.39 1.98 18.70
CA LEU A 97 -5.20 3.07 18.15
C LEU A 97 -6.68 2.70 18.12
N ASN A 98 -7.53 3.60 18.60
CA ASN A 98 -8.98 3.48 18.56
C ASN A 98 -9.57 4.28 17.40
N SER A 99 -10.80 3.95 17.01
CA SER A 99 -11.51 4.69 15.94
C SER A 99 -11.85 6.14 16.32
N SER A 100 -11.77 6.48 17.61
CA SER A 100 -11.99 7.84 18.14
C SER A 100 -10.75 8.72 18.10
N ASP A 101 -9.57 8.14 17.93
CA ASP A 101 -8.31 8.89 17.94
C ASP A 101 -8.22 9.74 16.67
N ASN A 102 -7.66 10.95 16.75
CA ASN A 102 -7.49 11.83 15.59
C ASN A 102 -6.35 11.40 14.65
N LEU A 103 -6.16 10.09 14.48
CA LEU A 103 -5.10 9.46 13.71
C LEU A 103 -5.69 8.33 12.86
N PHE A 104 -5.53 8.44 11.55
CA PHE A 104 -5.99 7.45 10.59
C PHE A 104 -4.81 6.63 10.06
N LEU A 105 -4.45 5.56 10.79
CA LEU A 105 -3.38 4.62 10.41
C LEU A 105 -3.91 3.39 9.65
N ARG A 106 -3.29 3.09 8.50
CA ARG A 106 -3.50 1.84 7.74
C ARG A 106 -2.17 1.12 7.51
N ASP A 107 -2.19 -0.19 7.69
CA ASP A 107 -1.13 -1.10 7.26
C ASP A 107 -1.48 -1.63 5.86
N GLU A 108 -0.61 -1.44 4.87
CA GLU A 108 -0.82 -1.84 3.48
C GLU A 108 0.31 -2.76 3.02
N TYR A 109 -0.05 -3.91 2.45
CA TYR A 109 0.91 -4.94 2.06
C TYR A 109 1.19 -4.84 0.57
N ILE A 110 2.48 -4.86 0.22
CA ILE A 110 2.96 -4.95 -1.16
C ILE A 110 3.78 -6.22 -1.33
N SER A 111 3.77 -6.76 -2.54
CA SER A 111 4.62 -7.86 -2.94
C SER A 111 5.18 -7.53 -4.31
N THR A 112 6.50 -7.44 -4.42
CA THR A 112 7.17 -7.54 -5.71
C THR A 112 7.70 -8.96 -5.88
N ASP A 113 7.67 -9.45 -7.12
CA ASP A 113 8.16 -10.78 -7.45
C ASP A 113 9.60 -10.93 -6.94
N ALA A 114 9.79 -11.84 -5.97
CA ALA A 114 11.10 -12.11 -5.38
C ALA A 114 12.12 -12.36 -6.50
N ASN A 115 13.19 -11.55 -6.52
CA ASN A 115 14.23 -11.64 -7.54
C ASN A 115 14.72 -13.08 -7.66
N LEU A 116 15.04 -13.50 -8.89
CA LEU A 116 15.50 -14.85 -9.22
C LEU A 116 16.59 -15.36 -8.26
N ALA A 117 17.46 -14.46 -7.78
CA ALA A 117 18.49 -14.73 -6.79
C ALA A 117 17.95 -15.18 -5.41
N GLU A 118 16.87 -14.58 -4.91
CA GLU A 118 16.21 -14.99 -3.67
C GLU A 118 15.56 -16.37 -3.82
N LYS A 119 14.86 -16.60 -4.95
CA LYS A 119 14.25 -17.91 -5.28
C LYS A 119 15.32 -19.00 -5.38
N THR A 120 16.47 -18.72 -6.01
CA THR A 120 17.60 -19.65 -6.12
C THR A 120 18.26 -19.90 -4.75
N ALA A 121 18.51 -18.87 -3.95
CA ALA A 121 19.12 -19.05 -2.62
C ALA A 121 18.26 -19.91 -1.68
N ARG A 122 16.92 -19.72 -1.73
CA ARG A 122 15.96 -20.58 -1.01
C ARG A 122 15.97 -22.02 -1.54
N ALA A 123 16.05 -22.21 -2.86
CA ALA A 123 16.08 -23.54 -3.48
C ALA A 123 17.36 -24.34 -3.16
N VAL A 124 18.47 -23.65 -2.82
CA VAL A 124 19.77 -24.27 -2.49
C VAL A 124 19.98 -24.35 -0.96
N ASN A 125 18.92 -24.21 -0.15
CA ASN A 125 18.95 -24.26 1.33
C ASN A 125 19.92 -23.25 1.99
N GLN A 126 20.28 -22.18 1.30
CA GLN A 126 21.09 -21.10 1.87
C GLN A 126 20.20 -20.03 2.48
N VAL A 127 19.56 -20.38 3.59
CA VAL A 127 18.53 -19.55 4.26
C VAL A 127 19.10 -18.19 4.69
N ASP A 128 20.33 -18.15 5.20
CA ASP A 128 20.98 -16.90 5.62
C ASP A 128 21.31 -15.97 4.44
N ALA A 129 21.76 -16.54 3.32
CA ALA A 129 22.03 -15.78 2.10
C ALA A 129 20.72 -15.27 1.47
N ALA A 130 19.67 -16.11 1.46
CA ALA A 130 18.34 -15.70 1.01
C ALA A 130 17.77 -14.58 1.89
N MET A 131 18.06 -14.58 3.19
CA MET A 131 17.63 -13.56 4.14
C MET A 131 18.33 -12.22 3.92
N VAL A 132 19.66 -12.23 3.72
CA VAL A 132 20.45 -11.02 3.46
C VAL A 132 20.12 -10.42 2.09
N LEU A 133 20.00 -11.27 1.07
CA LEU A 133 19.63 -10.84 -0.28
C LEU A 133 18.18 -10.35 -0.31
N GLY A 134 17.24 -11.07 0.32
CA GLY A 134 15.84 -10.68 0.42
C GLY A 134 15.63 -9.38 1.20
N GLY A 135 16.36 -9.15 2.30
CA GLY A 135 16.25 -7.92 3.09
C GLY A 135 16.80 -6.67 2.40
N THR A 136 17.92 -6.80 1.69
CA THR A 136 18.49 -5.69 0.90
C THR A 136 17.65 -5.37 -0.34
N ASP A 137 17.11 -6.41 -0.99
CA ASP A 137 16.22 -6.28 -2.14
C ASP A 137 14.84 -5.72 -1.77
N ALA A 138 14.25 -6.18 -0.66
CA ALA A 138 12.94 -5.72 -0.20
C ALA A 138 12.88 -4.21 0.08
N HIS A 139 13.95 -3.63 0.63
CA HIS A 139 14.02 -2.19 0.91
C HIS A 139 14.10 -1.33 -0.36
N ILE A 140 14.76 -1.82 -1.42
CA ILE A 140 14.72 -1.17 -2.74
C ILE A 140 13.37 -1.43 -3.42
N GLY A 141 12.79 -2.61 -3.19
CA GLY A 141 11.51 -3.06 -3.73
C GLY A 141 10.35 -2.11 -3.47
N TYR A 142 10.32 -1.41 -2.32
CA TYR A 142 9.33 -0.35 -2.08
C TYR A 142 9.36 0.72 -3.18
N TRP A 143 10.54 1.22 -3.54
CA TRP A 143 10.70 2.30 -4.51
C TRP A 143 10.48 1.85 -5.96
N GLN A 144 10.67 0.55 -6.24
CA GLN A 144 10.45 -0.02 -7.56
C GLN A 144 9.00 -0.50 -7.78
N CYS A 145 8.21 -0.57 -6.71
CA CYS A 145 6.81 -0.98 -6.78
C CYS A 145 5.91 0.22 -7.12
N GLN A 146 5.25 0.18 -8.27
CA GLN A 146 4.27 1.21 -8.69
C GLN A 146 3.14 1.38 -7.66
N GLN A 147 2.73 0.29 -7.00
CA GLN A 147 1.72 0.33 -5.94
C GLN A 147 2.16 1.22 -4.78
N THR A 148 3.44 1.22 -4.39
CA THR A 148 3.96 2.13 -3.36
C THR A 148 3.69 3.58 -3.72
N GLY A 149 4.02 4.00 -4.95
CA GLY A 149 3.79 5.37 -5.43
C GLY A 149 2.31 5.76 -5.37
N HIS A 150 1.41 4.86 -5.74
CA HIS A 150 -0.03 5.08 -5.62
C HIS A 150 -0.49 5.22 -4.17
N LEU A 151 0.02 4.38 -3.26
CA LEU A 151 -0.29 4.43 -1.84
C LEU A 151 0.21 5.74 -1.19
N VAL A 152 1.43 6.17 -1.50
CA VAL A 152 1.98 7.46 -1.02
C VAL A 152 1.15 8.64 -1.54
N THR A 153 0.85 8.65 -2.84
CA THR A 153 0.08 9.73 -3.46
C THR A 153 -1.34 9.78 -2.90
N GLY A 154 -2.00 8.63 -2.76
CA GLY A 154 -3.34 8.56 -2.19
C GLY A 154 -3.38 9.00 -0.73
N ASN A 155 -2.38 8.60 0.07
CA ASN A 155 -2.25 9.05 1.45
C ASN A 155 -2.09 10.59 1.55
N LEU A 156 -1.28 11.18 0.67
CA LEU A 156 -1.03 12.62 0.64
C LEU A 156 -2.26 13.43 0.17
N LEU A 157 -2.95 12.95 -0.87
CA LEU A 157 -4.12 13.62 -1.45
C LEU A 157 -5.41 13.35 -0.67
N GLY A 158 -5.37 12.40 0.25
CA GLY A 158 -6.55 11.98 1.00
C GLY A 158 -7.51 11.07 0.22
N SER A 159 -7.09 10.55 -0.94
CA SER A 159 -7.85 9.57 -1.71
C SER A 159 -7.48 8.16 -1.26
N ASP A 160 -8.48 7.32 -0.96
CA ASP A 160 -8.25 5.91 -0.70
C ASP A 160 -7.56 5.22 -1.89
N THR A 161 -6.92 4.08 -1.64
CA THR A 161 -6.36 3.22 -2.70
C THR A 161 -7.39 3.11 -3.83
N PRO A 162 -7.04 3.55 -5.05
CA PRO A 162 -8.02 3.65 -6.13
C PRO A 162 -8.73 2.30 -6.33
N THR A 163 -10.04 2.32 -6.56
CA THR A 163 -10.88 1.11 -6.69
C THR A 163 -10.29 0.14 -7.68
N ILE A 164 -9.69 0.64 -8.76
CA ILE A 164 -8.93 -0.14 -9.74
C ILE A 164 -7.90 -1.10 -9.10
N GLN A 165 -7.11 -0.63 -8.13
CA GLN A 165 -6.08 -1.44 -7.47
C GLN A 165 -6.70 -2.47 -6.52
N LYS A 166 -7.77 -2.10 -5.81
CA LYS A 166 -8.53 -3.04 -4.96
C LYS A 166 -9.15 -4.16 -5.81
N VAL A 167 -9.68 -3.82 -6.98
CA VAL A 167 -10.28 -4.77 -7.92
C VAL A 167 -9.21 -5.67 -8.54
N ILE A 168 -8.07 -5.14 -8.98
CA ILE A 168 -6.94 -5.94 -9.48
C ILE A 168 -6.45 -6.94 -8.43
N ALA A 169 -6.28 -6.50 -7.18
CA ALA A 169 -5.88 -7.37 -6.08
C ALA A 169 -6.88 -8.51 -5.81
N ARG A 170 -8.18 -8.28 -6.03
CA ARG A 170 -9.22 -9.31 -5.95
C ARG A 170 -9.15 -10.28 -7.13
N LEU A 171 -9.01 -9.77 -8.35
CA LEU A 171 -8.91 -10.59 -9.56
C LEU A 171 -7.69 -11.51 -9.53
N ASN A 172 -6.55 -11.05 -9.01
CA ASN A 172 -5.34 -11.87 -8.83
C ASN A 172 -5.53 -13.05 -7.85
N LYS A 173 -6.58 -13.03 -7.02
CA LYS A 173 -6.92 -14.14 -6.10
C LYS A 173 -7.88 -15.16 -6.70
N VAL A 174 -8.42 -14.91 -7.91
CA VAL A 174 -9.30 -15.86 -8.59
C VAL A 174 -8.49 -17.10 -8.99
N PRO A 175 -8.90 -18.32 -8.59
CA PRO A 175 -8.20 -19.54 -8.97
C PRO A 175 -8.00 -19.66 -10.48
N GLY A 176 -6.77 -19.96 -10.91
CA GLY A 176 -6.43 -20.14 -12.33
C GLY A 176 -6.43 -18.86 -13.17
N ILE A 177 -6.47 -17.68 -12.53
CA ILE A 177 -6.24 -16.42 -13.24
C ILE A 177 -4.82 -16.41 -13.81
N THR A 178 -4.72 -16.17 -15.12
CA THR A 178 -3.45 -15.99 -15.82
C THR A 178 -3.35 -14.54 -16.26
N ASN A 179 -2.31 -13.85 -15.80
CA ASN A 179 -2.04 -12.47 -16.20
C ASN A 179 -1.46 -12.47 -17.63
N ASP A 180 -2.19 -11.91 -18.59
CA ASP A 180 -1.78 -11.80 -19.99
C ASP A 180 -1.01 -10.49 -20.23
N ALA A 181 0.04 -10.25 -19.43
CA ALA A 181 0.86 -9.03 -19.49
C ALA A 181 1.50 -8.80 -20.88
N MET A 182 1.52 -9.81 -21.75
CA MET A 182 2.02 -9.71 -23.13
C MET A 182 0.99 -9.17 -24.13
N GLN A 183 -0.23 -8.83 -23.71
CA GLN A 183 -1.32 -8.40 -24.60
C GLN A 183 -1.54 -9.38 -25.77
N LEU A 184 -1.37 -10.69 -25.56
CA LEU A 184 -1.69 -11.69 -26.60
C LEU A 184 -3.18 -11.64 -26.96
N SER A 185 -3.99 -11.11 -26.04
CA SER A 185 -5.38 -10.65 -26.19
C SER A 185 -5.59 -9.34 -26.98
N ARG A 186 -4.62 -8.84 -27.78
CA ARG A 186 -4.87 -7.79 -28.80
C ARG A 186 -5.96 -8.12 -29.84
N ARG A 187 -6.66 -9.25 -29.68
CA ARG A 187 -7.92 -9.60 -30.34
C ARG A 187 -9.16 -9.15 -29.54
N ILE A 188 -9.12 -8.04 -28.80
CA ILE A 188 -10.34 -7.40 -28.23
C ILE A 188 -11.46 -7.30 -29.28
N PHE A 189 -11.11 -7.16 -30.57
CA PHE A 189 -12.04 -7.11 -31.70
C PHE A 189 -12.79 -8.42 -32.02
N MET A 190 -12.46 -9.55 -31.39
CA MET A 190 -13.17 -10.83 -31.58
C MET A 190 -13.84 -11.36 -30.31
N ASP A 191 -13.68 -10.66 -29.20
CA ASP A 191 -14.31 -11.06 -27.95
C ASP A 191 -15.69 -10.40 -27.82
N ASP A 192 -16.69 -11.20 -27.45
CA ASP A 192 -18.02 -10.68 -27.11
C ASP A 192 -17.94 -10.04 -25.72
N MET A 193 -18.29 -8.76 -25.62
CA MET A 193 -18.34 -8.04 -24.35
C MET A 193 -19.58 -8.47 -23.57
N LEU A 194 -19.35 -9.10 -22.41
CA LEU A 194 -20.38 -9.58 -21.50
C LEU A 194 -20.83 -8.48 -20.53
N ALA A 195 -19.89 -7.67 -20.04
CA ALA A 195 -20.18 -6.55 -19.16
C ALA A 195 -19.12 -5.44 -19.27
N GLU A 196 -19.56 -4.20 -19.13
CA GLU A 196 -18.70 -3.04 -18.87
C GLU A 196 -19.17 -2.40 -17.55
N LEU A 197 -18.28 -2.30 -16.58
CA LEU A 197 -18.57 -1.79 -15.25
C LEU A 197 -17.70 -0.56 -14.98
N LYS A 198 -18.33 0.55 -14.59
CA LYS A 198 -17.63 1.79 -14.23
C LYS A 198 -17.47 1.85 -12.72
N PHE A 199 -16.26 2.13 -12.23
CA PHE A 199 -16.04 2.23 -10.79
C PHE A 199 -16.64 3.52 -10.22
N LYS A 200 -17.28 3.43 -9.05
CA LYS A 200 -17.98 4.57 -8.38
C LYS A 200 -17.06 5.75 -8.09
N ASP A 201 -15.78 5.49 -7.85
CA ASP A 201 -14.77 6.51 -7.55
C ASP A 201 -14.17 7.16 -8.81
N GLY A 202 -14.63 6.75 -10.01
CA GLY A 202 -14.12 7.26 -11.28
C GLY A 202 -12.69 6.82 -11.60
N SER A 203 -12.11 5.87 -10.86
CA SER A 203 -10.72 5.42 -11.07
C SER A 203 -10.52 4.66 -12.38
N GLY A 204 -11.60 4.16 -13.00
CA GLY A 204 -11.50 3.38 -14.22
C GLY A 204 -12.75 2.56 -14.55
N ILE A 205 -12.57 1.61 -15.45
CA ILE A 205 -13.59 0.66 -15.90
C ILE A 205 -13.06 -0.78 -15.90
N LEU A 206 -13.96 -1.73 -15.67
CA LEU A 206 -13.75 -3.15 -15.87
C LEU A 206 -14.53 -3.60 -17.11
N ARG A 207 -13.88 -4.33 -18.01
CA ARG A 207 -14.53 -5.04 -19.12
C ARG A 207 -14.41 -6.54 -18.91
N PHE A 208 -15.54 -7.22 -18.96
CA PHE A 208 -15.62 -8.66 -18.92
C PHE A 208 -16.06 -9.15 -20.30
N CYS A 209 -15.24 -9.99 -20.92
CA CYS A 209 -15.45 -10.46 -22.29
C CYS A 209 -15.30 -11.97 -22.38
N VAL A 210 -15.79 -12.55 -23.47
CA VAL A 210 -15.59 -13.95 -23.80
C VAL A 210 -15.14 -14.11 -25.24
N ASN A 211 -14.08 -14.89 -25.45
CA ASN A 211 -13.57 -15.12 -26.80
C ASN A 211 -14.37 -16.22 -27.52
N PRO A 212 -14.14 -16.45 -28.83
CA PRO A 212 -14.84 -17.50 -29.59
C PRO A 212 -14.64 -18.93 -29.05
N LEU A 213 -13.56 -19.17 -28.30
CA LEU A 213 -13.28 -20.46 -27.62
C LEU A 213 -13.97 -20.57 -26.25
N LYS A 214 -14.85 -19.62 -25.89
CA LYS A 214 -15.56 -19.56 -24.61
C LYS A 214 -14.63 -19.40 -23.39
N ILE A 215 -13.44 -18.85 -23.61
CA ILE A 215 -12.52 -18.46 -22.54
C ILE A 215 -12.91 -17.05 -22.09
N HIS A 216 -13.03 -16.85 -20.78
CA HIS A 216 -13.44 -15.59 -20.21
C HIS A 216 -12.22 -14.71 -19.91
N HIS A 217 -12.28 -13.48 -20.37
CA HIS A 217 -11.26 -12.45 -20.21
C HIS A 217 -11.79 -11.30 -19.36
N VAL A 218 -10.91 -10.71 -18.58
CA VAL A 218 -11.17 -9.49 -17.83
C VAL A 218 -10.07 -8.47 -18.13
N TYR A 219 -10.50 -7.24 -18.37
CA TYR A 219 -9.64 -6.10 -18.64
C TYR A 219 -9.99 -4.98 -17.68
N ILE A 220 -8.98 -4.29 -17.17
CA ILE A 220 -9.14 -3.13 -16.31
C ILE A 220 -8.44 -1.97 -16.99
N PHE A 221 -9.15 -0.85 -17.13
CA PHE A 221 -8.64 0.38 -17.70
C PHE A 221 -8.76 1.51 -16.67
N ASP A 222 -7.79 2.41 -16.63
CA ASP A 222 -7.86 3.60 -15.81
C ASP A 222 -8.79 4.68 -16.43
N SER A 223 -8.89 5.84 -15.78
CA SER A 223 -9.69 6.96 -16.26
C SER A 223 -9.19 7.61 -17.55
N LYS A 224 -7.93 7.35 -17.94
CA LYS A 224 -7.32 7.77 -19.21
C LYS A 224 -7.47 6.71 -20.29
N ASN A 225 -8.11 5.58 -19.96
CA ASN A 225 -8.32 4.43 -20.84
C ASN A 225 -7.01 3.67 -21.15
N ASP A 226 -6.00 3.80 -20.29
CA ASP A 226 -4.80 2.97 -20.29
C ASP A 226 -5.10 1.63 -19.60
N CYS A 227 -4.63 0.52 -20.16
CA CYS A 227 -4.92 -0.82 -19.62
C CYS A 227 -3.98 -1.15 -18.46
N GLU A 228 -4.54 -1.30 -17.26
CA GLU A 228 -3.82 -1.56 -16.02
C GLU A 228 -3.77 -3.06 -15.66
N PHE A 229 -4.71 -3.85 -16.17
CA PHE A 229 -4.73 -5.30 -15.93
C PHE A 229 -5.43 -6.06 -17.05
N THR A 230 -4.88 -7.22 -17.38
CA THR A 230 -5.43 -8.18 -18.34
C THR A 230 -5.32 -9.58 -17.77
N GLY A 231 -6.43 -10.28 -17.66
CA GLY A 231 -6.44 -11.63 -17.13
C GLY A 231 -7.45 -12.52 -17.83
N TYR A 232 -7.20 -13.83 -17.81
CA TYR A 232 -8.17 -14.83 -18.24
C TYR A 232 -8.12 -16.07 -17.35
N VAL A 233 -9.19 -16.86 -17.41
CA VAL A 233 -9.27 -18.15 -16.73
C VAL A 233 -9.64 -19.26 -17.71
N GLY A 234 -9.07 -20.46 -17.49
CA GLY A 234 -9.51 -21.66 -18.19
C GLY A 234 -10.95 -22.06 -17.82
N TRP A 235 -11.58 -22.93 -18.62
CA TRP A 235 -13.00 -23.31 -18.46
C TRP A 235 -13.36 -23.80 -17.04
N ILE A 236 -12.44 -24.52 -16.38
CA ILE A 236 -12.67 -25.06 -15.03
C ILE A 236 -12.91 -23.95 -14.00
N HIS A 237 -12.34 -22.77 -14.20
CA HIS A 237 -12.42 -21.64 -13.25
C HIS A 237 -13.34 -20.50 -13.73
N ALA A 238 -14.01 -20.67 -14.88
CA ALA A 238 -14.87 -19.65 -15.46
C ALA A 238 -15.99 -19.20 -14.52
N GLU A 239 -16.59 -20.13 -13.77
CA GLU A 239 -17.67 -19.80 -12.82
C GLU A 239 -17.15 -18.99 -11.62
N GLY A 240 -15.94 -19.30 -11.13
CA GLY A 240 -15.30 -18.54 -10.07
C GLY A 240 -15.02 -17.10 -10.49
N LEU A 241 -14.55 -16.89 -11.72
CA LEU A 241 -14.37 -15.54 -12.26
C LEU A 241 -15.71 -14.78 -12.36
N LYS A 242 -16.77 -15.41 -12.88
CA LYS A 242 -18.10 -14.75 -12.99
C LYS A 242 -18.64 -14.31 -11.62
N GLN A 243 -18.55 -15.17 -10.61
CA GLN A 243 -18.97 -14.84 -9.25
C GLN A 243 -18.18 -13.65 -8.69
N GLU A 244 -16.87 -13.61 -8.95
CA GLU A 244 -16.03 -12.50 -8.52
C GLU A 244 -16.41 -11.18 -9.21
N ILE A 245 -16.72 -11.21 -10.51
CA ILE A 245 -17.18 -10.03 -11.26
C ILE A 245 -18.50 -9.49 -10.70
N GLU A 246 -19.45 -10.36 -10.33
CA GLU A 246 -20.69 -9.93 -9.68
C GLU A 246 -20.45 -9.30 -8.30
N GLN A 247 -19.53 -9.85 -7.51
CA GLN A 247 -19.15 -9.22 -6.24
C GLN A 247 -18.42 -7.89 -6.42
N ILE A 248 -17.59 -7.76 -7.46
CA ILE A 248 -16.93 -6.49 -7.81
C ILE A 248 -17.98 -5.46 -8.18
N LYS A 249 -18.95 -5.84 -9.02
CA LYS A 249 -20.07 -4.99 -9.41
C LYS A 249 -20.83 -4.46 -8.18
N GLN A 250 -21.22 -5.34 -7.25
CA GLN A 250 -21.96 -4.93 -6.04
C GLN A 250 -21.15 -3.97 -5.14
N ASN A 251 -19.85 -4.22 -4.99
CA ASN A 251 -19.02 -3.51 -4.02
C ASN A 251 -18.42 -2.21 -4.56
N PHE A 252 -18.21 -2.11 -5.88
CA PHE A 252 -17.35 -1.08 -6.48
C PHE A 252 -17.97 -0.31 -7.66
N CYS A 253 -19.10 -0.76 -8.21
CA CYS A 253 -19.76 -0.16 -9.40
C CYS A 253 -21.20 0.25 -9.08
#